data_AF-S2ZEB8-F1
#
_entry.id   AF-S2ZEB8-F1
#
_cell.length_a   1.000
_cell.length_b   1.000
_cell.length_c   1.000
_cell.angle_alpha   90.00
_cell.angle_beta   90.00
_cell.angle_gamma   90.00
#
_symmetry.space_group_name_H-M   'P 1'
#
loop_
_entity.id
_entity.type
_entity.pdbx_description
1 polymer ?
#
loop_
_entity_poly.entity_id
_entity_poly.type
_entity_poly.pdbx_seq_one_letter_code
_entity_poly.pdbx_strand_id
1 'polypeptide(L)'
;MLEMWAHRADLAEAAINDRHASKVWGIPGTNLGVVAWPSASRDEMFLHWHYWWQAHYLDCQIDALSRGATNVRVKRLKRTVRGARIRNLGPLTRNRYYDDKAWMALALGRLRGTQRIQPPSTLDTLEFDIISGVDPALGVLPWKVGANFFNVPANGPAAIMCARTGRLDLAISIADWIERNLVSDEFLVMDGVRMSMHGPEVNRDIHPYNQGTFMTAELEIALALRAMATAPSDADNMEYAEADNADAYIPHVMLLRDLVQATATHLASTHYVLNWPTAGGDGGLFNGILARALAEVALRLPSDSHLNRATKRLAARLVLNSADSAWRHRLEVDGLPVFPHHWDEDAQLPRNSVPATSERGTILGSTVAERDFSVQLSGWMLMEAAARVAEKYSATRV
;
A
#
# COMPACT_ATOMS: atom_id res chain seq x y z
N MET A 1 7.26 -1.49 -25.26
CA MET A 1 6.82 -2.02 -23.95
C MET A 1 6.64 -0.92 -22.91
N LEU A 2 7.57 0.01 -22.75
CA LEU A 2 7.42 1.14 -21.81
C LEU A 2 6.22 2.04 -22.12
N GLU A 3 6.11 2.52 -23.36
CA GLU A 3 4.98 3.38 -23.81
C GLU A 3 3.62 2.71 -23.58
N MET A 4 3.57 1.37 -23.71
CA MET A 4 2.37 0.58 -23.46
C MET A 4 1.94 0.66 -21.98
N TRP A 5 2.83 0.41 -21.02
CA TRP A 5 2.47 0.41 -19.60
C TRP A 5 2.13 1.81 -19.07
N ALA A 6 2.88 2.83 -19.51
CA ALA A 6 2.55 4.21 -19.17
C ALA A 6 1.16 4.61 -19.68
N HIS A 7 0.82 4.21 -20.91
CA HIS A 7 -0.52 4.45 -21.47
C HIS A 7 -1.62 3.67 -20.74
N ARG A 8 -1.39 2.40 -20.38
CA ARG A 8 -2.32 1.60 -19.57
C ARG A 8 -2.60 2.26 -18.21
N ALA A 9 -1.57 2.81 -17.57
CA ALA A 9 -1.71 3.56 -16.33
C ALA A 9 -2.48 4.88 -16.50
N ASP A 10 -2.30 5.60 -17.61
CA ASP A 10 -3.10 6.78 -17.95
C ASP A 10 -4.58 6.45 -18.16
N LEU A 11 -4.88 5.33 -18.82
CA LEU A 11 -6.26 4.85 -19.00
C LEU A 11 -6.90 4.45 -17.67
N ALA A 12 -6.15 3.83 -16.77
CA ALA A 12 -6.62 3.51 -15.42
C ALA A 12 -6.90 4.78 -14.59
N GLU A 13 -6.01 5.79 -14.63
CA GLU A 13 -6.26 7.09 -14.01
C GLU A 13 -7.51 7.76 -14.59
N ALA A 14 -7.67 7.74 -15.92
CA ALA A 14 -8.82 8.32 -16.60
C ALA A 14 -10.13 7.65 -16.16
N ALA A 15 -10.17 6.31 -16.08
CA ALA A 15 -11.31 5.56 -15.58
C ALA A 15 -11.71 5.97 -14.15
N ILE A 16 -10.76 6.11 -13.24
CA ILE A 16 -11.03 6.57 -11.86
C ILE A 16 -11.55 8.01 -11.84
N ASN A 17 -10.94 8.89 -12.63
CA ASN A 17 -11.32 10.29 -12.69
C ASN A 17 -12.70 10.52 -13.28
N ASP A 18 -13.12 9.67 -14.22
CA ASP A 18 -14.44 9.73 -14.86
C ASP A 18 -15.53 9.16 -13.94
N ARG A 19 -15.25 8.01 -13.32
CA ARG A 19 -16.28 7.18 -12.67
C ARG A 19 -16.40 7.39 -11.17
N HIS A 20 -15.30 7.73 -10.50
CA HIS A 20 -15.25 7.80 -9.04
C HIS A 20 -14.94 9.21 -8.50
N ALA A 21 -14.25 10.07 -9.25
CA ALA A 21 -13.83 11.36 -8.71
C ALA A 21 -14.99 12.38 -8.66
N SER A 22 -15.35 12.83 -7.46
CA SER A 22 -16.41 13.81 -7.24
C SER A 22 -16.03 14.91 -6.24
N LYS A 23 -16.77 16.02 -6.26
CA LYS A 23 -16.62 17.12 -5.28
C LYS A 23 -17.36 16.75 -4.00
N VAL A 24 -16.75 17.05 -2.86
CA VAL A 24 -17.36 16.82 -1.54
C VAL A 24 -18.54 17.78 -1.37
N TRP A 25 -19.77 17.26 -1.34
CA TRP A 25 -21.00 18.05 -1.16
C TRP A 25 -21.12 19.25 -2.12
N GLY A 26 -20.61 19.08 -3.35
CA GLY A 26 -20.58 20.15 -4.35
C GLY A 26 -19.57 21.28 -4.09
N ILE A 27 -18.81 21.24 -2.99
CA ILE A 27 -17.88 22.31 -2.59
C ILE A 27 -16.78 22.47 -3.64
N PRO A 28 -16.63 23.64 -4.27
CA PRO A 28 -15.58 23.89 -5.25
C PRO A 28 -14.18 23.69 -4.65
N GLY A 29 -13.25 23.18 -5.47
CA GLY A 29 -11.88 22.95 -5.02
C GLY A 29 -11.70 21.76 -4.08
N THR A 30 -12.65 20.82 -4.07
CA THR A 30 -12.53 19.52 -3.40
C THR A 30 -12.57 18.38 -4.42
N ASN A 31 -12.03 17.23 -4.04
CA ASN A 31 -12.04 15.99 -4.81
C ASN A 31 -12.00 14.81 -3.82
N LEU A 32 -12.83 13.80 -4.02
CA LEU A 32 -12.78 12.51 -3.32
C LEU A 32 -13.31 11.42 -4.25
N GLY A 33 -12.91 10.18 -4.03
CA GLY A 33 -13.47 9.01 -4.72
C GLY A 33 -14.80 8.59 -4.09
N VAL A 34 -15.88 8.52 -4.87
CA VAL A 34 -17.11 7.84 -4.46
C VAL A 34 -16.85 6.33 -4.40
N VAL A 35 -17.51 5.66 -3.46
CA VAL A 35 -17.17 4.29 -3.05
C VAL A 35 -17.54 3.22 -4.07
N ALA A 36 -18.44 3.52 -5.01
CA ALA A 36 -18.87 2.60 -6.04
C ALA A 36 -19.19 3.28 -7.37
N TRP A 37 -19.05 2.54 -8.46
CA TRP A 37 -19.53 2.92 -9.79
C TRP A 37 -20.28 1.78 -10.49
N PRO A 38 -21.44 2.02 -11.15
CA PRO A 38 -22.23 3.26 -11.11
C PRO A 38 -22.65 3.67 -9.70
N SER A 39 -22.51 4.95 -9.36
CA SER A 39 -22.81 5.48 -8.03
C SER A 39 -24.33 5.55 -7.77
N ALA A 40 -24.73 5.31 -6.52
CA ALA A 40 -26.04 5.71 -6.04
C ALA A 40 -25.99 7.15 -5.48
N SER A 41 -27.14 7.83 -5.39
CA SER A 41 -27.20 9.20 -4.85
C SER A 41 -26.64 9.31 -3.42
N ARG A 42 -26.68 8.23 -2.63
CA ARG A 42 -26.09 8.17 -1.28
C ARG A 42 -24.56 8.18 -1.29
N ASP A 43 -23.95 7.58 -2.32
CA ASP A 43 -22.50 7.54 -2.51
C ASP A 43 -21.98 8.92 -2.90
N GLU A 44 -22.72 9.63 -3.76
CA GLU A 44 -22.41 11.00 -4.20
C GLU A 44 -22.55 12.03 -3.06
N MET A 45 -23.45 11.78 -2.11
CA MET A 45 -23.55 12.56 -0.87
C MET A 45 -22.43 12.25 0.12
N PHE A 46 -21.54 11.30 -0.19
CA PHE A 46 -20.51 10.79 0.71
C PHE A 46 -21.06 10.39 2.07
N LEU A 47 -22.26 9.78 2.13
CA LEU A 47 -22.77 9.22 3.39
C LEU A 47 -21.84 8.11 3.89
N HIS A 48 -21.40 7.26 2.95
CA HIS A 48 -20.30 6.33 3.16
C HIS A 48 -19.00 6.95 2.63
N TRP A 49 -17.98 6.97 3.48
CA TRP A 49 -16.66 7.48 3.15
C TRP A 49 -15.62 6.62 3.84
N HIS A 50 -14.76 5.98 3.04
CA HIS A 50 -13.73 5.07 3.53
C HIS A 50 -12.40 5.80 3.56
N TYR A 51 -11.99 6.21 4.77
CA TYR A 51 -10.81 7.05 5.00
C TYR A 51 -9.56 6.47 4.34
N TRP A 52 -9.29 5.17 4.56
CA TRP A 52 -8.11 4.52 4.03
C TRP A 52 -8.16 4.26 2.52
N TRP A 53 -9.35 4.06 1.92
CA TRP A 53 -9.47 4.02 0.44
C TRP A 53 -9.05 5.36 -0.18
N GLN A 54 -9.36 6.48 0.48
CA GLN A 54 -8.89 7.79 0.01
C GLN A 54 -7.40 8.01 0.19
N ALA A 55 -6.78 7.39 1.21
CA ALA A 55 -5.33 7.38 1.34
C ALA A 55 -4.68 6.68 0.13
N HIS A 56 -5.21 5.52 -0.28
CA HIS A 56 -4.72 4.82 -1.47
C HIS A 56 -5.07 5.52 -2.79
N TYR A 57 -6.19 6.23 -2.86
CA TYR A 57 -6.47 7.13 -3.99
C TYR A 57 -5.42 8.23 -4.09
N LEU A 58 -5.05 8.83 -2.95
CA LEU A 58 -3.98 9.81 -2.89
C LEU A 58 -2.65 9.21 -3.35
N ASP A 59 -2.33 7.99 -2.92
CA ASP A 59 -1.13 7.26 -3.36
C ASP A 59 -1.07 7.06 -4.88
N CYS A 60 -2.18 6.68 -5.51
CA CYS A 60 -2.23 6.48 -6.96
C CYS A 60 -2.10 7.82 -7.71
N GLN A 61 -2.69 8.90 -7.19
CA GLN A 61 -2.49 10.24 -7.74
C GLN A 61 -1.03 10.70 -7.65
N ILE A 62 -0.32 10.32 -6.58
CA ILE A 62 1.11 10.59 -6.43
C ILE A 62 1.93 9.76 -7.44
N ASP A 63 1.59 8.48 -7.66
CA ASP A 63 2.26 7.68 -8.70
C ASP A 63 2.10 8.31 -10.08
N ALA A 64 0.87 8.69 -10.46
CA ALA A 64 0.62 9.34 -11.73
C ALA A 64 1.35 10.69 -11.85
N LEU A 65 1.47 11.44 -10.76
CA LEU A 65 2.26 12.68 -10.73
C LEU A 65 3.75 12.39 -10.94
N SER A 66 4.30 11.35 -10.30
CA SER A 66 5.68 10.92 -10.46
C SER A 66 5.98 10.42 -11.87
N ARG A 67 5.05 9.71 -12.50
CA ARG A 67 5.15 9.24 -13.89
C ARG A 67 5.05 10.38 -14.91
N GLY A 68 4.22 11.40 -14.63
CA GLY A 68 4.08 12.57 -15.49
C GLY A 68 3.51 13.78 -14.76
N ALA A 69 4.33 14.79 -14.53
CA ALA A 69 3.93 15.95 -13.73
C ALA A 69 3.14 16.99 -14.56
N THR A 70 1.80 16.99 -14.44
CA THR A 70 0.94 18.00 -15.07
C THR A 70 0.27 18.92 -14.04
N ASN A 71 -0.07 20.15 -14.45
CA ASN A 71 -0.81 21.08 -13.59
C ASN A 71 -2.21 20.56 -13.22
N VAL A 72 -2.80 19.70 -14.05
CA VAL A 72 -4.08 19.05 -13.78
C VAL A 72 -3.94 18.06 -12.61
N ARG A 73 -2.93 17.17 -12.65
CA ARG A 73 -2.62 16.23 -11.57
C ARG A 73 -2.32 16.95 -10.25
N VAL A 74 -1.47 17.98 -10.29
CA VAL A 74 -1.15 18.80 -9.10
C VAL A 74 -2.41 19.44 -8.50
N LYS A 75 -3.28 20.03 -9.34
CA LYS A 75 -4.54 20.64 -8.87
C LYS A 75 -5.46 19.59 -8.27
N ARG A 76 -5.63 18.43 -8.90
CA ARG A 76 -6.49 17.35 -8.39
C ARG A 76 -6.00 16.83 -7.05
N LEU A 77 -4.70 16.56 -6.93
CA LEU A 77 -4.05 16.10 -5.70
C LEU A 77 -4.28 17.09 -4.52
N LYS A 78 -4.08 18.40 -4.76
CA LYS A 78 -4.39 19.44 -3.76
C LYS A 78 -5.87 19.44 -3.35
N ARG A 79 -6.78 19.23 -4.30
CA ARG A 79 -8.22 19.13 -4.04
C ARG A 79 -8.56 17.85 -3.26
N THR A 80 -7.84 16.75 -3.48
CA THR A 80 -7.99 15.50 -2.72
C THR A 80 -7.61 15.69 -1.26
N VAL A 81 -6.43 16.26 -1.00
CA VAL A 81 -5.96 16.57 0.37
C VAL A 81 -6.96 17.48 1.10
N ARG A 82 -7.45 18.53 0.41
CA ARG A 82 -8.49 19.41 0.95
C ARG A 82 -9.81 18.68 1.20
N GLY A 83 -10.25 17.85 0.25
CA GLY A 83 -11.47 17.07 0.33
C GLY A 83 -11.47 16.12 1.52
N ALA A 84 -10.37 15.39 1.73
CA ALA A 84 -10.22 14.47 2.86
C ALA A 84 -10.34 15.20 4.20
N ARG A 85 -9.68 16.36 4.36
CA ARG A 85 -9.79 17.18 5.58
C ARG A 85 -11.21 17.69 5.84
N ILE A 86 -11.90 18.16 4.79
CA ILE A 86 -13.27 18.67 4.92
C ILE A 86 -14.24 17.52 5.27
N ARG A 87 -14.16 16.38 4.56
CA ARG A 87 -15.06 15.25 4.80
C ARG A 87 -14.84 14.58 6.16
N ASN A 88 -13.62 14.65 6.70
CA ASN A 88 -13.30 14.15 8.04
C ASN A 88 -13.94 14.98 9.18
N LEU A 89 -14.55 16.14 8.88
CA LEU A 89 -15.22 17.02 9.86
C LEU A 89 -14.34 17.43 11.07
N GLY A 90 -13.02 17.42 10.87
CA GLY A 90 -12.04 17.69 11.92
C GLY A 90 -10.62 17.31 11.49
N PRO A 91 -9.62 17.49 12.38
CA PRO A 91 -8.25 17.06 12.14
C PRO A 91 -8.18 15.57 11.77
N LEU A 92 -7.27 15.20 10.89
CA LEU A 92 -7.08 13.81 10.44
C LEU A 92 -6.78 12.85 11.59
N THR A 93 -6.23 13.36 12.70
CA THR A 93 -5.97 12.63 13.96
C THR A 93 -7.24 12.16 14.68
N ARG A 94 -8.41 12.73 14.36
CA ARG A 94 -9.68 12.36 15.00
C ARG A 94 -10.12 10.92 14.68
N ASN A 95 -9.59 10.31 13.62
CA ASN A 95 -9.88 8.91 13.32
C ASN A 95 -9.29 8.01 14.42
N ARG A 96 -10.10 7.08 14.94
CA ARG A 96 -9.73 6.18 16.03
C ARG A 96 -8.96 4.94 15.56
N TYR A 97 -8.96 4.67 14.27
CA TYR A 97 -8.29 3.53 13.63
C TYR A 97 -6.84 3.92 13.29
N TYR A 98 -5.87 3.17 13.80
CA TYR A 98 -4.45 3.50 13.64
C TYR A 98 -3.92 3.11 12.26
N ASP A 99 -4.42 2.00 11.70
CA ASP A 99 -4.24 1.60 10.30
C ASP A 99 -4.70 2.68 9.32
N ASP A 100 -5.94 3.18 9.46
CA ASP A 100 -6.45 4.28 8.64
C ASP A 100 -5.52 5.49 8.65
N LYS A 101 -5.13 5.93 9.85
CA LYS A 101 -4.22 7.07 10.05
C LYS A 101 -2.85 6.81 9.42
N ALA A 102 -2.30 5.61 9.60
CA ALA A 102 -0.99 5.24 9.06
C ALA A 102 -0.99 5.23 7.53
N TRP A 103 -2.04 4.73 6.88
CA TRP A 103 -2.17 4.80 5.42
C TRP A 103 -2.19 6.24 4.90
N MET A 104 -2.95 7.12 5.55
CA MET A 104 -2.99 8.54 5.17
C MET A 104 -1.66 9.25 5.45
N ALA A 105 -1.00 8.95 6.57
CA ALA A 105 0.31 9.49 6.88
C ALA A 105 1.36 9.05 5.85
N LEU A 106 1.36 7.78 5.42
CA LEU A 106 2.24 7.30 4.36
C LEU A 106 1.99 8.02 3.03
N ALA A 107 0.74 8.11 2.58
CA ALA A 107 0.41 8.76 1.32
C ALA A 107 0.79 10.25 1.33
N LEU A 108 0.49 10.98 2.42
CA LEU A 108 0.91 12.37 2.58
C LEU A 108 2.43 12.51 2.71
N GLY A 109 3.09 11.58 3.39
CA GLY A 109 4.54 11.54 3.57
C GLY A 109 5.29 11.40 2.25
N ARG A 110 4.73 10.71 1.26
CA ARG A 110 5.30 10.62 -0.10
C ARG A 110 5.33 11.97 -0.84
N LEU A 111 4.61 12.98 -0.37
CA LEU A 111 4.72 14.34 -0.90
C LEU A 111 6.04 15.01 -0.49
N ARG A 112 6.69 14.54 0.59
CA ARG A 112 8.05 14.99 0.94
C ARG A 112 8.99 14.65 -0.23
N GLY A 113 9.72 15.65 -0.72
CA GLY A 113 10.60 15.49 -1.89
C GLY A 113 9.92 15.66 -3.26
N THR A 114 8.60 15.87 -3.32
CA THR A 114 7.94 16.23 -4.58
C THR A 114 8.13 17.73 -4.87
N GLN A 115 8.78 18.09 -5.98
CA GLN A 115 9.12 19.49 -6.29
C GLN A 115 7.91 20.44 -6.41
N ARG A 116 6.74 19.93 -6.83
CA ARG A 116 5.56 20.76 -7.18
C ARG A 116 4.51 20.90 -6.08
N ILE A 117 4.59 20.06 -5.04
CA ILE A 117 3.60 20.04 -3.95
C ILE A 117 4.30 19.62 -2.67
N GLN A 118 4.06 20.39 -1.61
CA GLN A 118 4.53 20.07 -0.27
C GLN A 118 3.44 19.32 0.49
N PRO A 119 3.82 18.45 1.46
CA PRO A 119 2.86 17.86 2.38
C PRO A 119 2.09 18.94 3.16
N PRO A 120 0.88 18.64 3.66
CA PRO A 120 0.18 19.56 4.55
C PRO A 120 0.96 19.74 5.85
N SER A 121 0.93 20.94 6.42
CA SER A 121 1.59 21.25 7.70
C SER A 121 1.09 20.42 8.90
N THR A 122 -0.06 19.75 8.75
CA THR A 122 -0.64 18.87 9.77
C THR A 122 -0.11 17.43 9.71
N LEU A 123 0.77 17.11 8.77
CA LEU A 123 1.32 15.76 8.62
C LEU A 123 2.10 15.33 9.87
N ASP A 124 3.01 16.16 10.35
CA ASP A 124 3.84 15.80 11.51
C ASP A 124 2.98 15.59 12.77
N THR A 125 1.88 16.33 12.92
CA THR A 125 0.89 16.10 13.98
C THR A 125 0.20 14.74 13.84
N LEU A 126 -0.13 14.32 12.61
CA LEU A 126 -0.73 13.01 12.36
C LEU A 126 0.26 11.88 12.67
N GLU A 127 1.52 12.02 12.27
CA GLU A 127 2.56 11.04 12.56
C GLU A 127 2.83 10.91 14.06
N PHE A 128 2.90 12.04 14.76
CA PHE A 128 3.07 12.05 16.22
C PHE A 128 1.87 11.41 16.94
N ASP A 129 0.65 11.68 16.48
CA ASP A 129 -0.57 11.05 17.02
C ASP A 129 -0.60 9.53 16.84
N ILE A 130 -0.07 9.01 15.72
CA ILE A 130 0.09 7.57 15.52
C ILE A 130 1.09 7.02 16.53
N ILE A 131 2.30 7.58 16.61
CA ILE A 131 3.37 7.08 17.49
C ILE A 131 2.99 7.17 18.98
N SER A 132 2.24 8.19 19.37
CA SER A 132 1.73 8.33 20.74
C SER A 132 0.75 7.23 21.13
N GLY A 133 0.25 6.46 20.15
CA GLY A 133 -0.63 5.33 20.35
C GLY A 133 0.06 3.98 20.57
N VAL A 134 1.39 3.93 20.44
CA VAL A 134 2.16 2.69 20.65
C VAL A 134 1.96 2.23 22.09
N ASP A 135 1.57 0.97 22.25
CA ASP A 135 1.46 0.38 23.57
C ASP A 135 2.87 0.26 24.20
N PRO A 136 3.12 0.84 25.38
CA PRO A 136 4.46 0.89 25.95
C PRO A 136 4.96 -0.48 26.42
N ALA A 137 4.07 -1.45 26.67
CA ALA A 137 4.46 -2.79 27.10
C ALA A 137 4.77 -3.70 25.90
N LEU A 138 4.01 -3.56 24.81
CA LEU A 138 4.16 -4.41 23.62
C LEU A 138 5.07 -3.80 22.53
N GLY A 139 5.27 -2.48 22.55
CA GLY A 139 6.03 -1.77 21.51
C GLY A 139 5.31 -1.64 20.17
N VAL A 140 4.01 -1.93 20.12
CA VAL A 140 3.19 -1.95 18.89
C VAL A 140 1.85 -1.24 19.07
N LEU A 141 1.23 -0.84 17.97
CA LEU A 141 -0.06 -0.18 17.92
C LEU A 141 -1.22 -1.17 18.07
N PRO A 142 -2.23 -0.88 18.90
CA PRO A 142 -3.51 -1.55 18.77
C PRO A 142 -4.18 -1.14 17.46
N TRP A 143 -5.11 -1.96 16.97
CA TRP A 143 -5.85 -1.68 15.74
C TRP A 143 -6.58 -0.33 15.79
N LYS A 144 -7.21 -0.04 16.95
CA LYS A 144 -7.87 1.24 17.22
C LYS A 144 -7.69 1.65 18.67
N VAL A 145 -7.91 2.94 18.96
CA VAL A 145 -7.83 3.50 20.31
C VAL A 145 -8.66 2.68 21.30
N GLY A 146 -7.98 2.10 22.29
CA GLY A 146 -8.56 1.29 23.36
C GLY A 146 -8.88 -0.17 22.99
N ALA A 147 -8.42 -0.66 21.84
CA ALA A 147 -8.55 -2.07 21.49
C ALA A 147 -7.44 -2.93 22.11
N ASN A 148 -7.74 -4.20 22.30
CA ASN A 148 -6.81 -5.25 22.72
C ASN A 148 -6.33 -6.12 21.54
N PHE A 149 -6.56 -5.68 20.31
CA PHE A 149 -6.16 -6.39 19.10
C PHE A 149 -5.03 -5.62 18.43
N PHE A 150 -3.90 -6.28 18.20
CA PHE A 150 -2.68 -5.71 17.63
C PHE A 150 -2.42 -6.41 16.31
N ASN A 151 -2.49 -5.67 15.20
CA ASN A 151 -2.53 -6.27 13.88
C ASN A 151 -1.53 -5.62 12.91
N VAL A 152 -1.13 -6.38 11.90
CA VAL A 152 -0.21 -5.91 10.84
C VAL A 152 -0.75 -4.70 10.08
N PRO A 153 -2.07 -4.55 9.83
CA PRO A 153 -2.62 -3.35 9.18
C PRO A 153 -2.30 -2.05 9.91
N ALA A 154 -2.25 -2.05 11.25
CA ALA A 154 -1.85 -0.86 12.03
C ALA A 154 -0.33 -0.73 12.10
N ASN A 155 0.39 -1.85 12.19
CA ASN A 155 1.80 -1.88 12.55
C ASN A 155 2.76 -1.87 11.36
N GLY A 156 2.48 -2.60 10.27
CA GLY A 156 3.29 -2.59 9.06
C GLY A 156 3.40 -1.18 8.45
N PRO A 157 2.28 -0.49 8.16
CA PRO A 157 2.30 0.90 7.72
C PRO A 157 3.00 1.87 8.69
N ALA A 158 2.85 1.67 10.00
CA ALA A 158 3.52 2.48 11.01
C ALA A 158 5.04 2.26 11.02
N ALA A 159 5.51 1.01 10.84
CA ALA A 159 6.93 0.69 10.71
C ALA A 159 7.54 1.36 9.47
N ILE A 160 6.87 1.29 8.31
CA ILE A 160 7.26 2.01 7.08
C ILE A 160 7.37 3.52 7.36
N MET A 161 6.36 4.10 8.02
CA MET A 161 6.34 5.53 8.37
C MET A 161 7.52 5.88 9.29
N CYS A 162 7.77 5.08 10.31
CA CYS A 162 8.86 5.30 11.27
C CYS A 162 10.23 5.23 10.59
N ALA A 163 10.48 4.20 9.76
CA ALA A 163 11.71 4.05 9.01
C ALA A 163 11.97 5.26 8.08
N ARG A 164 10.95 5.70 7.33
CA ARG A 164 11.04 6.86 6.43
C ARG A 164 11.20 8.21 7.14
N THR A 165 10.84 8.29 8.42
CA THR A 165 10.92 9.51 9.23
C THR A 165 12.10 9.50 10.21
N GLY A 166 13.01 8.52 10.10
CA GLY A 166 14.22 8.43 10.92
C GLY A 166 13.98 7.88 12.33
N ARG A 167 12.79 7.36 12.62
CA ARG A 167 12.44 6.74 13.91
C ARG A 167 12.75 5.24 13.84
N LEU A 168 14.01 4.94 13.53
CA LEU A 168 14.44 3.60 13.12
C LEU A 168 14.27 2.56 14.24
N ASP A 169 14.59 2.90 15.48
CA ASP A 169 14.44 1.99 16.63
C ASP A 169 12.99 1.50 16.80
N LEU A 170 12.02 2.40 16.63
CA LEU A 170 10.60 2.03 16.70
C LEU A 170 10.18 1.19 15.48
N ALA A 171 10.71 1.49 14.29
CA ALA A 171 10.43 0.68 13.10
C ALA A 171 10.92 -0.77 13.27
N ILE A 172 12.15 -0.94 13.79
CA ILE A 172 12.74 -2.25 14.09
C ILE A 172 11.94 -2.96 15.18
N SER A 173 11.64 -2.29 16.29
CA SER A 173 10.84 -2.88 17.38
C SER A 173 9.47 -3.42 16.90
N ILE A 174 8.79 -2.66 16.04
CA ILE A 174 7.52 -3.08 15.45
C ILE A 174 7.74 -4.27 14.49
N ALA A 175 8.75 -4.22 13.64
CA ALA A 175 9.07 -5.28 12.69
C ALA A 175 9.42 -6.60 13.41
N ASP A 176 10.28 -6.56 14.42
CA ASP A 176 10.66 -7.70 15.26
C ASP A 176 9.45 -8.28 16.01
N TRP A 177 8.48 -7.44 16.39
CA TRP A 177 7.24 -7.92 16.99
C TRP A 177 6.37 -8.66 15.96
N ILE A 178 6.24 -8.13 14.74
CA ILE A 178 5.51 -8.81 13.66
C ILE A 178 6.19 -10.14 13.32
N GLU A 179 7.51 -10.16 13.16
CA GLU A 179 8.27 -11.38 12.86
C GLU A 179 8.01 -12.47 13.91
N ARG A 180 8.25 -12.15 15.19
CA ARG A 180 8.14 -13.14 16.28
C ARG A 180 6.74 -13.67 16.51
N ASN A 181 5.70 -12.89 16.23
CA ASN A 181 4.33 -13.23 16.62
C ASN A 181 3.43 -13.61 15.44
N LEU A 182 3.75 -13.14 14.23
CA LEU A 182 2.83 -13.15 13.09
C LEU A 182 3.43 -13.73 11.81
N VAL A 183 4.73 -14.01 11.73
CA VAL A 183 5.27 -14.79 10.61
C VAL A 183 5.05 -16.28 10.88
N SER A 184 4.39 -16.96 9.95
CA SER A 184 4.12 -18.40 10.02
C SER A 184 5.33 -19.23 9.58
N ASP A 185 5.27 -20.55 9.80
CA ASP A 185 6.28 -21.50 9.32
C ASP A 185 6.41 -21.51 7.78
N GLU A 186 5.38 -21.04 7.06
CA GLU A 186 5.37 -20.87 5.60
C GLU A 186 5.91 -19.51 5.17
N PHE A 187 6.47 -18.73 6.10
CA PHE A 187 6.95 -17.35 5.92
C PHE A 187 5.86 -16.38 5.45
N LEU A 188 4.59 -16.68 5.74
CA LEU A 188 3.48 -15.76 5.49
C LEU A 188 3.13 -14.98 6.76
N VAL A 189 2.74 -13.73 6.56
CA VAL A 189 2.39 -12.79 7.62
C VAL A 189 0.90 -12.90 7.94
N MET A 190 0.60 -13.40 9.14
CA MET A 190 -0.74 -13.50 9.72
C MET A 190 -1.28 -12.12 10.16
N ASP A 191 -2.59 -12.04 10.39
CA ASP A 191 -3.27 -10.76 10.58
C ASP A 191 -2.93 -10.03 11.89
N GLY A 192 -2.97 -10.70 13.03
CA GLY A 192 -2.78 -10.03 14.32
C GLY A 192 -2.94 -10.91 15.54
N VAL A 193 -2.72 -10.32 16.71
CA VAL A 193 -2.86 -10.97 18.02
C VAL A 193 -3.90 -10.23 18.85
N ARG A 194 -4.87 -10.98 19.38
CA ARG A 194 -5.83 -10.48 20.37
C ARG A 194 -5.35 -10.84 21.76
N MET A 195 -5.19 -9.84 22.62
CA MET A 195 -4.86 -10.06 24.03
C MET A 195 -6.16 -10.33 24.80
N SER A 196 -6.38 -11.60 25.17
CA SER A 196 -7.55 -12.03 25.96
C SER A 196 -7.16 -12.38 27.40
N MET A 197 -8.15 -12.61 28.25
CA MET A 197 -7.93 -13.08 29.63
C MET A 197 -7.27 -14.47 29.71
N HIS A 198 -7.30 -15.23 28.62
CA HIS A 198 -6.70 -16.56 28.51
C HIS A 198 -5.31 -16.55 27.87
N GLY A 199 -4.82 -15.37 27.48
CA GLY A 199 -3.52 -15.17 26.82
C GLY A 199 -3.65 -14.61 25.40
N PRO A 200 -2.53 -14.56 24.67
CA PRO A 200 -2.50 -14.08 23.28
C PRO A 200 -3.19 -15.07 22.33
N GLU A 201 -4.16 -14.60 21.56
CA GLU A 201 -4.89 -15.35 20.54
C GLU A 201 -4.51 -14.83 19.14
N VAL A 202 -3.78 -15.65 18.38
CA VAL A 202 -3.32 -15.28 17.03
C VAL A 202 -4.46 -15.46 16.02
N ASN A 203 -4.82 -14.37 15.33
CA ASN A 203 -5.59 -14.42 14.09
C ASN A 203 -4.66 -14.83 12.95
N ARG A 204 -4.89 -16.03 12.41
CA ARG A 204 -4.06 -16.66 11.37
C ARG A 204 -4.49 -16.31 9.95
N ASP A 205 -5.47 -15.42 9.78
CA ASP A 205 -5.93 -14.99 8.46
C ASP A 205 -4.76 -14.42 7.65
N ILE A 206 -4.65 -14.88 6.40
CA ILE A 206 -3.64 -14.42 5.46
C ILE A 206 -4.27 -13.42 4.50
N HIS A 207 -3.65 -12.26 4.40
CA HIS A 207 -4.06 -11.20 3.50
C HIS A 207 -2.89 -10.67 2.67
N PRO A 208 -3.06 -10.43 1.35
CA PRO A 208 -1.97 -9.97 0.48
C PRO A 208 -1.29 -8.68 0.95
N TYR A 209 -2.07 -7.71 1.45
CA TYR A 209 -1.53 -6.44 1.90
C TYR A 209 -0.65 -6.54 3.15
N ASN A 210 -0.90 -7.50 4.05
CA ASN A 210 -0.03 -7.75 5.21
C ASN A 210 1.37 -8.18 4.77
N GLN A 211 1.44 -8.98 3.70
CA GLN A 211 2.71 -9.38 3.09
C GLN A 211 3.41 -8.14 2.51
N GLY A 212 2.66 -7.32 1.75
CA GLY A 212 3.20 -6.12 1.13
C GLY A 212 3.70 -5.06 2.12
N THR A 213 2.96 -4.81 3.19
CA THR A 213 3.37 -3.82 4.21
C THR A 213 4.61 -4.30 4.95
N PHE A 214 4.67 -5.58 5.33
CA PHE A 214 5.82 -6.11 6.03
C PHE A 214 7.06 -6.15 5.13
N MET A 215 6.95 -6.61 3.88
CA MET A 215 8.04 -6.51 2.89
C MET A 215 8.56 -5.07 2.76
N THR A 216 7.65 -4.10 2.70
CA THR A 216 8.05 -2.70 2.56
C THR A 216 8.72 -2.18 3.83
N ALA A 217 8.24 -2.57 5.02
CA ALA A 217 8.87 -2.20 6.29
C ALA A 217 10.32 -2.73 6.35
N GLU A 218 10.51 -4.02 6.10
CA GLU A 218 11.83 -4.68 6.05
C GLU A 218 12.77 -3.99 5.05
N LEU A 219 12.25 -3.65 3.86
CA LEU A 219 13.03 -2.95 2.85
C LEU A 219 13.46 -1.54 3.31
N GLU A 220 12.55 -0.75 3.90
CA GLU A 220 12.88 0.60 4.37
C GLU A 220 13.89 0.56 5.53
N ILE A 221 13.73 -0.37 6.48
CA ILE A 221 14.63 -0.57 7.61
C ILE A 221 16.02 -0.98 7.09
N ALA A 222 16.10 -1.99 6.23
CA ALA A 222 17.37 -2.46 5.67
C ALA A 222 18.10 -1.35 4.90
N LEU A 223 17.38 -0.53 4.12
CA LEU A 223 17.98 0.59 3.40
C LEU A 223 18.45 1.70 4.34
N ALA A 224 17.71 2.00 5.41
CA ALA A 224 18.08 3.00 6.41
C ALA A 224 19.34 2.58 7.18
N LEU A 225 19.38 1.34 7.68
CA LEU A 225 20.54 0.77 8.37
C LEU A 225 21.77 0.76 7.48
N ARG A 226 21.62 0.34 6.21
CA ARG A 226 22.71 0.39 5.25
C ARG A 226 23.19 1.82 4.97
N ALA A 227 22.28 2.79 4.86
CA ALA A 227 22.68 4.17 4.63
C ALA A 227 23.51 4.72 5.79
N MET A 228 23.12 4.39 7.03
CA MET A 228 23.90 4.71 8.24
C MET A 228 25.27 4.03 8.24
N ALA A 229 25.33 2.76 7.82
CA ALA A 229 26.57 2.00 7.72
C ALA A 229 27.59 2.61 6.75
N THR A 230 27.10 3.14 5.63
CA THR A 230 27.94 3.75 4.58
C THR A 230 28.23 5.23 4.82
N ALA A 231 27.70 5.83 5.88
CA ALA A 231 27.98 7.21 6.22
C ALA A 231 29.45 7.35 6.66
N PRO A 232 30.16 8.43 6.29
CA PRO A 232 31.53 8.64 6.72
C PRO A 232 31.60 8.63 8.25
N SER A 233 32.34 7.68 8.81
CA SER A 233 32.64 7.65 10.24
C SER A 233 34.08 8.10 10.46
N ASP A 234 34.32 8.84 11.54
CA ASP A 234 35.68 9.23 11.98
C ASP A 234 36.47 8.03 12.57
N ALA A 235 36.05 6.80 12.30
CA ALA A 235 36.60 5.60 12.92
C ALA A 235 37.79 5.06 12.11
N ASP A 236 38.96 4.97 12.77
CA ASP A 236 40.23 4.44 12.22
C ASP A 236 40.18 2.96 11.77
N ASN A 237 39.06 2.26 11.95
CA ASN A 237 38.87 0.85 11.59
C ASN A 237 37.60 0.63 10.77
N MET A 238 37.68 0.89 9.46
CA MET A 238 36.56 0.73 8.52
C MET A 238 36.08 -0.73 8.38
N GLU A 239 36.96 -1.72 8.48
CA GLU A 239 36.63 -3.13 8.19
C GLU A 239 35.74 -3.79 9.25
N TYR A 240 35.97 -3.50 10.55
CA TYR A 240 35.10 -3.98 11.64
C TYR A 240 33.75 -3.26 11.66
N ALA A 241 33.74 -1.97 11.35
CA ALA A 241 32.50 -1.19 11.24
C ALA A 241 31.63 -1.69 10.08
N GLU A 242 32.18 -2.04 8.92
CA GLU A 242 31.41 -2.60 7.80
C GLU A 242 30.78 -3.96 8.12
N ALA A 243 31.48 -4.82 8.88
CA ALA A 243 30.97 -6.13 9.29
C ALA A 243 29.81 -6.03 10.31
N ASP A 244 30.00 -5.28 11.40
CA ASP A 244 28.96 -5.06 12.42
C ASP A 244 27.70 -4.39 11.83
N ASN A 245 27.90 -3.51 10.85
CA ASN A 245 26.82 -2.87 10.13
C ASN A 245 26.05 -3.81 9.19
N ALA A 246 26.74 -4.78 8.58
CA ALA A 246 26.10 -5.80 7.75
C ALA A 246 25.20 -6.72 8.57
N ASP A 247 25.64 -7.07 9.78
CA ASP A 247 24.87 -7.87 10.73
C ASP A 247 23.54 -7.20 11.12
N ALA A 248 23.46 -5.87 11.09
CA ALA A 248 22.23 -5.14 11.39
C ALA A 248 21.18 -5.22 10.25
N TYR A 249 21.56 -5.08 8.98
CA TYR A 249 20.58 -5.02 7.88
C TYR A 249 20.36 -6.35 7.15
N ILE A 250 21.29 -7.31 7.25
CA ILE A 250 21.18 -8.61 6.57
C ILE A 250 19.93 -9.40 7.00
N PRO A 251 19.56 -9.50 8.29
CA PRO A 251 18.36 -10.22 8.71
C PRO A 251 17.09 -9.72 8.02
N HIS A 252 16.91 -8.40 7.96
CA HIS A 252 15.79 -7.77 7.28
C HIS A 252 15.76 -8.09 5.78
N VAL A 253 16.93 -8.12 5.13
CA VAL A 253 17.05 -8.53 3.72
C VAL A 253 16.74 -10.02 3.54
N MET A 254 17.12 -10.90 4.46
CA MET A 254 16.82 -12.33 4.41
C MET A 254 15.32 -12.57 4.54
N LEU A 255 14.68 -12.00 5.57
CA LEU A 255 13.25 -12.11 5.79
C LEU A 255 12.44 -11.60 4.59
N LEU A 256 12.86 -10.47 4.01
CA LEU A 256 12.26 -9.94 2.79
C LEU A 256 12.34 -10.93 1.61
N ARG A 257 13.48 -11.62 1.42
CA ARG A 257 13.65 -12.60 0.33
C ARG A 257 12.72 -13.79 0.54
N ASP A 258 12.67 -14.31 1.75
CA ASP A 258 11.83 -15.47 2.09
C ASP A 258 10.36 -15.13 1.92
N LEU A 259 9.94 -13.93 2.33
CA LEU A 259 8.56 -13.46 2.16
C LEU A 259 8.18 -13.25 0.68
N VAL A 260 9.10 -12.74 -0.17
CA VAL A 260 8.86 -12.65 -1.63
C VAL A 260 8.73 -14.05 -2.24
N GLN A 261 9.55 -15.00 -1.80
CA GLN A 261 9.47 -16.39 -2.25
C GLN A 261 8.16 -17.05 -1.79
N ALA A 262 7.77 -16.89 -0.53
CA ALA A 262 6.51 -17.39 0.02
C ALA A 262 5.30 -16.79 -0.72
N THR A 263 5.34 -15.49 -1.01
CA THR A 263 4.31 -14.83 -1.82
C THR A 263 4.18 -15.44 -3.20
N ALA A 264 5.31 -15.72 -3.87
CA ALA A 264 5.30 -16.37 -5.18
C ALA A 264 4.77 -17.82 -5.13
N THR A 265 4.99 -18.52 -4.01
CA THR A 265 4.57 -19.91 -3.82
C THR A 265 3.10 -20.02 -3.46
N HIS A 266 2.59 -19.14 -2.58
CA HIS A 266 1.29 -19.32 -1.92
C HIS A 266 0.22 -18.31 -2.35
N LEU A 267 0.61 -17.13 -2.85
CA LEU A 267 -0.31 -16.04 -3.21
C LEU A 267 -0.34 -15.75 -4.72
N ALA A 268 0.31 -16.59 -5.52
CA ALA A 268 0.34 -16.46 -6.96
C ALA A 268 0.04 -17.80 -7.66
N SER A 269 -0.49 -17.70 -8.88
CA SER A 269 -0.67 -18.84 -9.77
C SER A 269 0.67 -19.39 -10.26
N THR A 270 0.64 -20.55 -10.91
CA THR A 270 1.81 -21.16 -11.58
C THR A 270 2.41 -20.26 -12.67
N HIS A 271 1.66 -19.25 -13.14
CA HIS A 271 2.11 -18.25 -14.09
C HIS A 271 2.62 -16.96 -13.43
N TYR A 272 2.81 -16.94 -12.10
CA TYR A 272 3.22 -15.78 -11.31
C TYR A 272 2.22 -14.61 -11.40
N VAL A 273 0.93 -14.90 -11.47
CA VAL A 273 -0.13 -13.88 -11.33
C VAL A 273 -0.64 -13.91 -9.89
N LEU A 274 -0.68 -12.76 -9.23
CA LEU A 274 -1.28 -12.62 -7.91
C LEU A 274 -2.78 -12.94 -8.00
N ASN A 275 -3.18 -14.02 -7.33
CA ASN A 275 -4.52 -14.61 -7.46
C ASN A 275 -5.10 -15.02 -6.10
N TRP A 276 -4.62 -14.43 -5.01
CA TRP A 276 -5.24 -14.65 -3.71
C TRP A 276 -6.70 -14.19 -3.77
N PRO A 277 -7.67 -15.00 -3.28
CA PRO A 277 -9.09 -14.69 -3.38
C PRO A 277 -9.44 -13.51 -2.47
N THR A 278 -9.36 -12.31 -3.03
CA THR A 278 -9.78 -11.07 -2.38
C THR A 278 -11.16 -10.70 -2.89
N ALA A 279 -12.13 -10.48 -2.00
CA ALA A 279 -13.45 -10.00 -2.38
C ALA A 279 -13.44 -8.49 -2.73
N GLY A 280 -14.60 -7.92 -3.04
CA GLY A 280 -14.80 -6.47 -3.05
C GLY A 280 -14.65 -5.85 -1.65
N GLY A 281 -15.05 -4.58 -1.51
CA GLY A 281 -14.96 -3.86 -0.24
C GLY A 281 -13.50 -3.64 0.12
N ASP A 282 -13.11 -3.85 1.37
CA ASP A 282 -11.72 -3.65 1.78
C ASP A 282 -10.75 -4.58 1.05
N GLY A 283 -11.19 -5.82 0.79
CA GLY A 283 -10.40 -6.84 0.08
C GLY A 283 -9.91 -6.37 -1.28
N GLY A 284 -10.67 -5.50 -1.95
CA GLY A 284 -10.35 -5.02 -3.29
C GLY A 284 -8.99 -4.33 -3.39
N LEU A 285 -8.52 -3.69 -2.31
CA LEU A 285 -7.23 -3.00 -2.28
C LEU A 285 -6.03 -3.93 -2.04
N PHE A 286 -6.25 -5.14 -1.53
CA PHE A 286 -5.18 -5.93 -0.93
C PHE A 286 -4.10 -6.33 -1.93
N ASN A 287 -4.50 -6.83 -3.10
CA ASN A 287 -3.58 -7.23 -4.16
C ASN A 287 -2.81 -6.02 -4.74
N GLY A 288 -3.43 -4.84 -4.81
CA GLY A 288 -2.79 -3.62 -5.27
C GLY A 288 -1.67 -3.17 -4.33
N ILE A 289 -1.90 -3.22 -3.01
CA ILE A 289 -0.90 -2.90 -1.99
C ILE A 289 0.29 -3.87 -2.07
N LEU A 290 0.02 -5.17 -2.24
CA LEU A 290 1.06 -6.17 -2.47
C LEU A 290 1.86 -5.89 -3.74
N ALA A 291 1.19 -5.59 -4.85
CA ALA A 291 1.85 -5.26 -6.12
C ALA A 291 2.76 -4.03 -6.01
N ARG A 292 2.33 -2.99 -5.27
CA ARG A 292 3.16 -1.82 -4.96
C ARG A 292 4.41 -2.23 -4.19
N ALA A 293 4.28 -3.04 -3.15
CA ALA A 293 5.41 -3.49 -2.34
C ALA A 293 6.41 -4.29 -3.18
N LEU A 294 5.93 -5.23 -4.00
CA LEU A 294 6.77 -6.02 -4.92
C LEU A 294 7.49 -5.12 -5.93
N ALA A 295 6.85 -4.06 -6.43
CA ALA A 295 7.51 -3.08 -7.28
C ALA A 295 8.61 -2.31 -6.53
N GLU A 296 8.39 -1.89 -5.28
CA GLU A 296 9.43 -1.27 -4.46
C GLU A 296 10.63 -2.21 -4.26
N VAL A 297 10.40 -3.51 -3.99
CA VAL A 297 11.46 -4.52 -3.89
C VAL A 297 12.22 -4.66 -5.21
N ALA A 298 11.50 -4.85 -6.32
CA ALA A 298 12.09 -4.98 -7.65
C ALA A 298 12.96 -3.77 -8.04
N LEU A 299 12.57 -2.57 -7.60
CA LEU A 299 13.25 -1.33 -7.94
C LEU A 299 14.40 -1.01 -6.97
N ARG A 300 14.21 -1.18 -5.66
CA ARG A 300 15.09 -0.59 -4.63
C ARG A 300 15.92 -1.58 -3.84
N LEU A 301 15.57 -2.88 -3.80
CA LEU A 301 16.43 -3.87 -3.15
C LEU A 301 17.85 -3.79 -3.77
N PRO A 302 18.93 -3.74 -2.98
CA PRO A 302 20.28 -3.68 -3.52
C PRO A 302 20.61 -4.86 -4.44
N SER A 303 21.56 -4.72 -5.37
CA SER A 303 21.90 -5.75 -6.36
C SER A 303 23.29 -6.36 -6.17
N ASP A 304 23.78 -6.29 -4.94
CA ASP A 304 25.08 -6.78 -4.47
C ASP A 304 25.20 -8.31 -4.47
N SER A 305 24.15 -9.05 -4.11
CA SER A 305 24.17 -10.52 -4.09
C SER A 305 23.39 -11.17 -5.23
N HIS A 306 23.75 -12.42 -5.57
CA HIS A 306 22.99 -13.24 -6.54
C HIS A 306 21.55 -13.44 -6.07
N LEU A 307 21.33 -13.71 -4.78
CA LEU A 307 20.02 -13.90 -4.16
C LEU A 307 19.17 -12.62 -4.26
N ASN A 308 19.75 -11.44 -4.00
CA ASN A 308 19.05 -10.18 -4.20
C ASN A 308 18.64 -9.97 -5.65
N ARG A 309 19.55 -10.21 -6.61
CA ARG A 309 19.23 -10.11 -8.04
C ARG A 309 18.16 -11.10 -8.49
N ALA A 310 18.08 -12.29 -7.88
CA ALA A 310 17.01 -13.26 -8.13
C ALA A 310 15.67 -12.77 -7.55
N THR A 311 15.67 -12.29 -6.30
CA THR A 311 14.49 -11.76 -5.61
C THR A 311 13.89 -10.57 -6.35
N LYS A 312 14.72 -9.63 -6.83
CA LYS A 312 14.25 -8.50 -7.65
C LYS A 312 13.57 -8.95 -8.93
N ARG A 313 14.12 -9.97 -9.60
CA ARG A 313 13.55 -10.54 -10.84
C ARG A 313 12.23 -11.26 -10.57
N LEU A 314 12.12 -11.97 -9.45
CA LEU A 314 10.89 -12.63 -9.03
C LEU A 314 9.79 -11.60 -8.72
N ALA A 315 10.10 -10.57 -7.93
CA ALA A 315 9.17 -9.48 -7.63
C ALA A 315 8.73 -8.74 -8.90
N ALA A 316 9.64 -8.43 -9.81
CA ALA A 316 9.32 -7.82 -11.10
C ALA A 316 8.41 -8.71 -11.95
N ARG A 317 8.67 -10.03 -11.96
CA ARG A 317 7.85 -11.00 -12.69
C ARG A 317 6.42 -11.04 -12.14
N LEU A 318 6.25 -11.12 -10.82
CA LEU A 318 4.94 -11.10 -10.18
C LEU A 318 4.14 -9.85 -10.58
N VAL A 319 4.76 -8.67 -10.52
CA VAL A 319 4.10 -7.41 -10.91
C VAL A 319 3.71 -7.40 -12.38
N LEU A 320 4.66 -7.70 -13.29
CA LEU A 320 4.41 -7.58 -14.72
C LEU A 320 3.44 -8.64 -15.25
N ASN A 321 3.53 -9.88 -14.76
CA ASN A 321 2.61 -10.94 -15.16
C ASN A 321 1.20 -10.66 -14.63
N SER A 322 1.07 -10.22 -13.38
CA SER A 322 -0.23 -9.82 -12.82
C SER A 322 -0.84 -8.66 -13.58
N ALA A 323 -0.04 -7.64 -13.92
CA ALA A 323 -0.50 -6.50 -14.68
C ALA A 323 -0.96 -6.88 -16.09
N ASP A 324 -0.29 -7.85 -16.72
CA ASP A 324 -0.69 -8.31 -18.04
C ASP A 324 -1.98 -9.15 -17.98
N SER A 325 -2.11 -10.02 -16.98
CA SER A 325 -3.33 -10.81 -16.74
C SER A 325 -4.53 -9.89 -16.46
N ALA A 326 -4.42 -9.00 -15.47
CA ALA A 326 -5.45 -8.04 -15.11
C ALA A 326 -5.85 -7.14 -16.28
N TRP A 327 -4.89 -6.75 -17.14
CA TRP A 327 -5.19 -5.95 -18.31
C TRP A 327 -5.92 -6.75 -19.40
N ARG A 328 -5.57 -8.02 -19.61
CA ARG A 328 -6.28 -8.89 -20.58
C ARG A 328 -7.70 -9.17 -20.16
N HIS A 329 -7.92 -9.36 -18.86
CA HIS A 329 -9.21 -9.74 -18.27
C HIS A 329 -10.05 -8.53 -17.87
N ARG A 330 -9.57 -7.31 -18.12
CA ARG A 330 -10.37 -6.10 -17.91
C ARG A 330 -11.57 -6.08 -18.84
N LEU A 331 -12.67 -5.52 -18.38
CA LEU A 331 -13.78 -5.13 -19.24
C LEU A 331 -13.51 -3.71 -19.77
N GLU A 332 -13.92 -3.42 -21.00
CA GLU A 332 -13.88 -2.07 -21.55
C GLU A 332 -15.30 -1.48 -21.58
N VAL A 333 -15.48 -0.34 -20.92
CA VAL A 333 -16.75 0.41 -20.91
C VAL A 333 -16.45 1.85 -21.30
N ASP A 334 -17.07 2.33 -22.37
CA ASP A 334 -16.85 3.67 -22.94
C ASP A 334 -15.37 3.97 -23.23
N GLY A 335 -14.61 2.96 -23.68
CA GLY A 335 -13.18 3.08 -23.99
C GLY A 335 -12.26 3.12 -22.77
N LEU A 336 -12.77 2.91 -21.55
CA LEU A 336 -12.02 2.94 -20.30
C LEU A 336 -12.07 1.59 -19.56
N PRO A 337 -10.97 1.17 -18.92
CA PRO A 337 -10.87 -0.15 -18.28
C PRO A 337 -11.72 -0.26 -17.01
N VAL A 338 -12.35 -1.40 -16.79
CA VAL A 338 -12.90 -1.89 -15.52
C VAL A 338 -12.08 -3.12 -15.15
N PHE A 339 -11.32 -3.03 -14.05
CA PHE A 339 -10.47 -4.14 -13.62
C PHE A 339 -11.26 -5.17 -12.84
N PRO A 340 -10.92 -6.47 -13.00
CA PRO A 340 -11.50 -7.53 -12.19
C PRO A 340 -10.96 -7.49 -10.76
N HIS A 341 -11.76 -7.95 -9.80
CA HIS A 341 -11.28 -8.16 -8.42
C HIS A 341 -10.30 -9.34 -8.30
N HIS A 342 -10.39 -10.30 -9.22
CA HIS A 342 -9.48 -11.44 -9.34
C HIS A 342 -8.75 -11.38 -10.69
N TRP A 343 -7.43 -11.21 -10.67
CA TRP A 343 -6.67 -10.85 -11.88
C TRP A 343 -6.45 -11.98 -12.90
N ASP A 344 -6.91 -13.19 -12.59
CA ASP A 344 -6.95 -14.34 -13.51
C ASP A 344 -8.37 -14.66 -14.01
N GLU A 345 -9.35 -13.80 -13.74
CA GLU A 345 -10.76 -13.97 -14.18
C GLU A 345 -11.27 -12.71 -14.87
N ASP A 346 -12.18 -12.89 -15.85
CA ASP A 346 -12.75 -11.77 -16.58
C ASP A 346 -13.58 -10.85 -15.67
N ALA A 347 -13.40 -9.54 -15.84
CA ALA A 347 -14.13 -8.53 -15.09
C ALA A 347 -15.62 -8.58 -15.40
N GLN A 348 -16.43 -8.53 -14.35
CA GLN A 348 -17.87 -8.49 -14.49
C GLN A 348 -18.35 -7.05 -14.71
N LEU A 349 -19.35 -6.89 -15.59
CA LEU A 349 -19.97 -5.58 -15.82
C LEU A 349 -20.60 -5.07 -14.51
N PRO A 350 -20.22 -3.87 -14.02
CA PRO A 350 -20.83 -3.26 -12.85
C PRO A 350 -22.33 -3.00 -13.09
N ARG A 351 -23.21 -3.75 -12.42
CA ARG A 351 -24.67 -3.57 -12.47
C ARG A 351 -25.17 -2.96 -11.16
N ASN A 352 -26.27 -2.20 -11.18
CA ASN A 352 -26.88 -1.73 -9.94
C ASN A 352 -27.32 -2.93 -9.10
N SER A 353 -26.61 -3.16 -8.00
CA SER A 353 -26.77 -4.32 -7.14
C SER A 353 -26.57 -3.92 -5.67
N VAL A 354 -26.63 -4.88 -4.74
CA VAL A 354 -26.49 -4.60 -3.30
C VAL A 354 -25.13 -3.94 -3.05
N PRO A 355 -25.09 -2.72 -2.45
CA PRO A 355 -23.86 -1.97 -2.23
C PRO A 355 -23.02 -2.57 -1.09
N ALA A 356 -21.72 -2.22 -1.08
CA ALA A 356 -20.82 -2.51 0.02
C ALA A 356 -21.38 -2.00 1.37
N THR A 357 -21.19 -2.80 2.44
CA THR A 357 -21.69 -2.49 3.79
C THR A 357 -20.55 -2.51 4.80
N SER A 358 -20.70 -1.80 5.92
CA SER A 358 -19.70 -1.83 6.99
C SER A 358 -20.17 -2.75 8.12
N GLU A 359 -19.30 -3.67 8.53
CA GLU A 359 -19.48 -4.52 9.70
C GLU A 359 -18.24 -4.44 10.60
N ARG A 360 -18.44 -4.00 11.85
CA ARG A 360 -17.40 -3.91 12.91
C ARG A 360 -16.12 -3.14 12.54
N GLY A 361 -16.17 -2.28 11.52
CA GLY A 361 -15.02 -1.49 11.05
C GLY A 361 -14.42 -2.00 9.74
N THR A 362 -14.81 -3.19 9.29
CA THR A 362 -14.46 -3.75 7.97
C THR A 362 -15.57 -3.42 6.96
N ILE A 363 -15.20 -3.22 5.70
CA ILE A 363 -16.13 -2.95 4.60
C ILE A 363 -16.26 -4.22 3.76
N LEU A 364 -17.43 -4.82 3.80
CA LEU A 364 -17.82 -5.96 2.97
C LEU A 364 -18.13 -5.47 1.55
N GLY A 365 -17.67 -6.21 0.54
CA GLY A 365 -17.82 -5.81 -0.84
C GLY A 365 -19.24 -5.78 -1.38
N SER A 366 -19.41 -5.06 -2.48
CA SER A 366 -20.61 -5.15 -3.30
C SER A 366 -20.76 -6.57 -3.86
N THR A 367 -21.99 -6.96 -4.16
CA THR A 367 -22.30 -8.24 -4.84
C THR A 367 -21.57 -8.41 -6.19
N VAL A 368 -21.26 -7.30 -6.86
CA VAL A 368 -20.32 -7.24 -7.99
C VAL A 368 -19.13 -6.42 -7.53
N ALA A 369 -18.01 -7.08 -7.23
CA ALA A 369 -16.84 -6.46 -6.62
C ALA A 369 -16.22 -5.37 -7.50
N GLU A 370 -16.32 -5.50 -8.83
CA GLU A 370 -15.83 -4.52 -9.82
C GLU A 370 -16.49 -3.14 -9.68
N ARG A 371 -17.64 -3.05 -8.99
CA ARG A 371 -18.25 -1.77 -8.63
C ARG A 371 -17.41 -0.97 -7.64
N ASP A 372 -16.69 -1.67 -6.75
CA ASP A 372 -16.08 -1.06 -5.59
C ASP A 372 -14.84 -0.26 -5.98
N PHE A 373 -14.76 0.95 -5.44
CA PHE A 373 -13.65 1.86 -5.70
C PHE A 373 -12.30 1.25 -5.30
N SER A 374 -12.26 0.44 -4.25
CA SER A 374 -11.09 -0.31 -3.81
C SER A 374 -10.51 -1.24 -4.88
N VAL A 375 -11.36 -1.99 -5.58
CA VAL A 375 -10.96 -2.89 -6.69
C VAL A 375 -10.36 -2.09 -7.83
N GLN A 376 -11.00 -0.99 -8.21
CA GLN A 376 -10.50 -0.15 -9.31
C GLN A 376 -9.20 0.58 -8.94
N LEU A 377 -9.05 1.01 -7.68
CA LEU A 377 -7.78 1.55 -7.17
C LEU A 377 -6.66 0.52 -7.23
N SER A 378 -6.95 -0.74 -6.91
CA SER A 378 -5.99 -1.84 -6.96
C SER A 378 -5.48 -2.10 -8.38
N GLY A 379 -6.39 -2.10 -9.37
CA GLY A 379 -6.03 -2.18 -10.79
C GLY A 379 -5.18 -1.00 -11.26
N TRP A 380 -5.52 0.24 -10.87
CA TRP A 380 -4.70 1.41 -11.18
C TRP A 380 -3.32 1.34 -10.53
N MET A 381 -3.25 0.98 -9.25
CA MET A 381 -2.01 0.79 -8.50
C MET A 381 -1.09 -0.23 -9.18
N LEU A 382 -1.64 -1.34 -9.67
CA LEU A 382 -0.91 -2.36 -10.42
C LEU A 382 -0.35 -1.81 -11.75
N MET A 383 -1.13 -1.02 -12.50
CA MET A 383 -0.66 -0.42 -13.75
C MET A 383 0.48 0.57 -13.53
N GLU A 384 0.40 1.40 -12.48
CA GLU A 384 1.48 2.33 -12.10
C GLU A 384 2.73 1.57 -11.65
N ALA A 385 2.57 0.51 -10.86
CA ALA A 385 3.66 -0.38 -10.46
C ALA A 385 4.35 -1.03 -11.68
N ALA A 386 3.57 -1.56 -12.62
CA ALA A 386 4.07 -2.16 -13.86
C ALA A 386 4.80 -1.15 -14.75
N ALA A 387 4.30 0.09 -14.87
CA ALA A 387 4.95 1.15 -15.62
C ALA A 387 6.36 1.46 -15.06
N ARG A 388 6.47 1.63 -13.73
CA ARG A 388 7.75 1.89 -13.05
C ARG A 388 8.74 0.72 -13.20
N VAL A 389 8.26 -0.51 -13.04
CA VAL A 389 9.11 -1.71 -13.20
C VAL A 389 9.56 -1.86 -14.65
N ALA A 390 8.65 -1.74 -15.62
CA ALA A 390 8.98 -1.87 -17.04
C ALA A 390 9.99 -0.83 -17.53
N GLU A 391 9.93 0.40 -17.01
CA GLU A 391 10.91 1.46 -17.29
C GLU A 391 12.32 1.03 -16.91
N LYS A 392 12.52 0.60 -15.67
CA LYS A 392 13.84 0.18 -15.18
C LYS A 392 14.40 -1.02 -15.94
N TYR A 393 13.58 -2.03 -16.19
CA TYR A 393 14.03 -3.25 -16.87
C TYR A 393 14.20 -3.07 -18.39
N SER A 394 13.59 -2.05 -18.99
CA SER A 394 13.90 -1.64 -20.37
C SER A 394 15.21 -0.86 -20.44
N ALA A 395 15.47 0.03 -19.48
CA ALA A 395 16.70 0.83 -19.40
C ALA A 395 17.98 0.00 -19.12
N THR A 396 17.85 -1.21 -18.55
CA THR A 396 18.99 -2.10 -18.26
C THR A 396 19.35 -3.02 -19.45
N ARG A 397 18.60 -2.95 -20.56
CA ARG A 397 18.84 -3.75 -21.79
C ARG A 397 19.50 -2.95 -22.93
N VAL A 398 19.84 -1.69 -22.68
CA VAL A 398 20.67 -0.83 -23.54
C VAL A 398 22.02 -0.69 -22.84
#